data_AF-A0AAN5HYJ8-F1
#
_entry.id   AF-A0AAN5HYJ8-F1
#
_cell.length_a   1.000
_cell.length_b   1.000
_cell.length_c   1.000
_cell.angle_alpha   90.00
_cell.angle_beta   90.00
_cell.angle_gamma   90.00
#
_symmetry.space_group_name_H-M   'P 1'
#
loop_
_entity.id
_entity.type
_entity.pdbx_description
1 polymer ?
#
loop_
_entity_poly.entity_id
_entity_poly.type
_entity_poly.pdbx_seq_one_letter_code
_entity_poly.pdbx_strand_id
1 'polypeptide(L)'
;PDSQLRTAEFFKKQAAERKAMFETALRQANPSVTTVFLSIVPEVFCPSLVRVGSVADGGKWMCNPWAMPKDSVVFSLGSNGDISFESDLQKATGNAASIVTVDMTPASDRTLKGLDKIGAKFVHAMIAPQTNLTSKPSHYTVADLMRSMGHNQIEILKMDIEGERATITSQSISINELQIMVEIHAIKGTQSC
;
A
#
# COMPACT_ATOMS: atom_id res chain seq x y z
N PRO A 1 28.92 -1.16 1.76
CA PRO A 1 28.65 -2.14 0.68
C PRO A 1 28.49 -3.58 1.19
N ASP A 2 29.49 -4.10 1.92
CA ASP A 2 29.54 -5.50 2.36
C ASP A 2 28.56 -5.84 3.52
N SER A 3 28.24 -4.88 4.38
CA SER A 3 27.18 -5.05 5.40
C SER A 3 25.78 -5.13 4.78
N GLN A 4 25.49 -4.33 3.75
CA GLN A 4 24.19 -4.26 3.08
C GLN A 4 23.84 -5.56 2.34
N LEU A 5 24.82 -6.14 1.62
CA LEU A 5 24.65 -7.43 0.95
C LEU A 5 24.37 -8.55 1.95
N ARG A 6 25.11 -8.60 3.07
CA ARG A 6 24.87 -9.57 4.15
C ARG A 6 23.49 -9.42 4.78
N THR A 7 23.02 -8.18 4.99
CA THR A 7 21.66 -7.92 5.48
C THR A 7 20.61 -8.41 4.49
N ALA A 8 20.76 -8.11 3.20
CA ALA A 8 19.84 -8.57 2.15
C ALA A 8 19.78 -10.10 2.05
N GLU A 9 20.93 -10.77 2.07
CA GLU A 9 21.01 -12.24 2.10
C GLU A 9 20.36 -12.84 3.35
N PHE A 10 20.53 -12.21 4.51
CA PHE A 10 19.94 -12.65 5.76
C PHE A 10 18.40 -12.56 5.73
N PHE A 11 17.84 -11.50 5.15
CA PHE A 11 16.39 -11.38 4.96
C PHE A 11 15.87 -12.34 3.90
N LYS A 12 16.62 -12.54 2.80
CA LYS A 12 16.25 -13.51 1.75
C LYS A 12 16.10 -14.93 2.32
N LYS A 13 16.96 -15.33 3.26
CA LYS A 13 16.87 -16.62 3.96
C LYS A 13 15.61 -16.77 4.81
N GLN A 14 15.11 -15.68 5.38
CA GLN A 14 13.91 -15.68 6.24
C GLN A 14 12.60 -15.50 5.48
N ALA A 15 12.64 -15.09 4.21
CA ALA A 15 11.45 -14.71 3.44
C ALA A 15 10.38 -15.80 3.39
N ALA A 16 10.78 -17.06 3.19
CA ALA A 16 9.84 -18.18 3.09
C ALA A 16 9.13 -18.47 4.43
N GLU A 17 9.88 -18.51 5.53
CA GLU A 17 9.34 -18.73 6.88
C GLU A 17 8.39 -17.59 7.29
N ARG A 18 8.82 -16.35 7.06
CA ARG A 18 8.03 -15.14 7.32
C ARG A 18 6.73 -15.12 6.53
N LYS A 19 6.77 -15.46 5.24
CA LYS A 19 5.58 -15.61 4.41
C LYS A 19 4.62 -16.65 5.00
N ALA A 20 5.12 -17.82 5.41
CA ALA A 20 4.29 -18.86 6.01
C ALA A 20 3.67 -18.43 7.35
N MET A 21 4.43 -17.75 8.20
CA MET A 21 3.93 -17.17 9.45
C MET A 21 2.85 -16.12 9.20
N PHE A 22 3.08 -15.24 8.23
CA PHE A 22 2.14 -14.18 7.85
C PHE A 22 0.84 -14.77 7.28
N GLU A 23 0.90 -15.72 6.35
CA GLU A 23 -0.27 -16.42 5.83
C GLU A 23 -1.04 -17.17 6.93
N THR A 24 -0.33 -17.73 7.91
CA THR A 24 -0.96 -18.37 9.08
C THR A 24 -1.67 -17.35 9.96
N ALA A 25 -1.07 -16.19 10.20
CA ALA A 25 -1.69 -15.10 10.94
C ALA A 25 -2.99 -14.62 10.25
N LEU A 26 -2.95 -14.44 8.93
CA LEU A 26 -4.13 -14.02 8.16
C LEU A 26 -5.29 -15.01 8.16
N ARG A 27 -5.06 -16.30 8.45
CA ARG A 27 -6.12 -17.32 8.57
C ARG A 27 -6.81 -17.32 9.94
N GLN A 28 -6.26 -16.61 10.93
CA GLN A 28 -6.87 -16.52 12.24
C GLN A 28 -8.05 -15.55 12.19
N ALA A 29 -9.12 -15.86 12.93
CA ALA A 29 -10.29 -14.98 13.00
C ALA A 29 -9.98 -13.62 13.67
N ASN A 30 -8.97 -13.58 14.55
CA ASN A 30 -8.55 -12.36 15.23
C ASN A 30 -7.04 -12.42 15.55
N PRO A 31 -6.15 -12.25 14.54
CA PRO A 31 -4.72 -12.33 14.76
C PRO A 31 -4.25 -11.16 15.63
N SER A 32 -3.33 -11.42 16.56
CA SER A 32 -2.73 -10.33 17.32
C SER A 32 -1.87 -9.46 16.41
N VAL A 33 -1.87 -8.14 16.65
CA VAL A 33 -0.98 -7.19 15.96
C VAL A 33 0.46 -7.70 15.98
N THR A 34 0.93 -8.22 17.12
CA THR A 34 2.26 -8.81 17.27
C THR A 34 2.51 -9.96 16.30
N THR A 35 1.55 -10.87 16.10
CA THR A 35 1.69 -12.02 15.20
C THR A 35 1.82 -11.58 13.73
N VAL A 36 1.07 -10.55 13.34
CA VAL A 36 1.15 -9.96 11.99
C VAL A 36 2.46 -9.19 11.82
N PHE A 37 2.82 -8.34 12.78
CA PHE A 37 4.03 -7.51 12.70
C PHE A 37 5.33 -8.30 12.76
N LEU A 38 5.42 -9.38 13.55
CA LEU A 38 6.64 -10.19 13.62
C LEU A 38 6.93 -10.95 12.33
N SER A 39 5.89 -11.30 11.57
CA SER A 39 6.04 -11.99 10.30
C SER A 39 6.43 -11.03 9.17
N ILE A 40 6.09 -9.74 9.26
CA ILE A 40 6.61 -8.69 8.40
C ILE A 40 8.03 -8.30 8.85
N VAL A 41 8.95 -8.05 7.92
CA VAL A 41 10.24 -7.41 8.25
C VAL A 41 10.00 -5.90 8.24
N PRO A 42 10.20 -5.18 9.36
CA PRO A 42 9.95 -3.74 9.41
C PRO A 42 10.75 -2.96 8.37
N GLU A 43 11.99 -3.36 8.08
CA GLU A 43 12.84 -2.73 7.08
C GLU A 43 13.97 -3.68 6.65
N VAL A 44 14.09 -3.95 5.34
CA VAL A 44 15.41 -4.24 4.77
C VAL A 44 16.18 -2.93 4.87
N PHE A 45 17.33 -2.92 5.56
CA PHE A 45 18.15 -1.73 5.76
C PHE A 45 18.16 -0.85 4.49
N CYS A 46 17.61 0.35 4.60
CA CYS A 46 17.55 1.30 3.49
C CYS A 46 18.37 2.55 3.84
N PRO A 47 19.54 2.75 3.21
CA PRO A 47 20.39 3.92 3.48
C PRO A 47 19.74 5.24 3.02
N SER A 48 18.77 5.17 2.10
CA SER A 48 18.03 6.30 1.57
C SER A 48 16.55 6.22 1.97
N LEU A 49 16.29 5.85 3.23
CA LEU A 49 14.94 5.82 3.79
C LEU A 49 14.45 7.26 3.98
N VAL A 50 13.34 7.60 3.35
CA VAL A 50 12.77 8.94 3.41
C VAL A 50 11.26 8.88 3.56
N ARG A 51 10.70 9.90 4.18
CA ARG A 51 9.25 10.02 4.33
C ARG A 51 8.67 10.74 3.12
N VAL A 52 7.74 10.09 2.44
CA VAL A 52 7.04 10.62 1.26
C VAL A 52 5.62 11.00 1.66
N GLY A 53 5.22 12.24 1.38
CA GLY A 53 3.96 12.82 1.80
C GLY A 53 4.03 13.53 3.15
N SER A 54 2.85 13.78 3.73
CA SER A 54 2.67 14.53 4.98
C SER A 54 3.56 14.02 6.13
N VAL A 55 4.09 14.97 6.92
CA VAL A 55 4.81 14.65 8.17
C VAL A 55 3.86 14.24 9.31
N ALA A 56 2.55 14.39 9.13
CA ALA A 56 1.52 13.92 10.06
C ALA A 56 0.97 12.56 9.57
N ASP A 57 -0.34 12.36 9.59
CA ASP A 57 -0.99 11.18 9.01
C ASP A 57 -0.88 11.16 7.46
N GLY A 58 -1.01 9.99 6.84
CA GLY A 58 -1.01 9.78 5.39
C GLY A 58 0.36 9.51 4.76
N GLY A 59 1.41 10.22 5.17
CA GLY A 59 2.78 10.02 4.64
C GLY A 59 3.41 8.69 5.04
N LYS A 60 4.22 8.09 4.16
CA LYS A 60 4.80 6.74 4.34
C LYS A 60 6.33 6.73 4.16
N TRP A 61 7.01 5.83 4.85
CA TRP A 61 8.46 5.66 4.77
C TRP A 61 8.85 4.81 3.55
N MET A 62 9.47 5.43 2.55
CA MET A 62 9.86 4.81 1.29
C MET A 62 11.36 4.66 1.17
N CYS A 63 11.81 3.53 0.60
CA CYS A 63 13.22 3.33 0.36
C CYS A 63 13.61 3.88 -1.01
N ASN A 64 14.49 4.88 -1.04
CA ASN A 64 15.08 5.44 -2.25
C ASN A 64 14.06 5.72 -3.39
N PRO A 65 13.07 6.61 -3.18
CA PRO A 65 12.04 6.92 -4.19
C PRO A 65 12.63 7.42 -5.52
N TRP A 66 13.83 8.01 -5.49
CA TRP A 66 14.54 8.50 -6.69
C TRP A 66 15.10 7.40 -7.59
N ALA A 67 15.22 6.17 -7.09
CA ALA A 67 15.67 5.02 -7.88
C ALA A 67 14.50 4.21 -8.46
N MET A 68 13.26 4.65 -8.25
CA MET A 68 12.09 3.98 -8.82
C MET A 68 12.18 4.00 -10.36
N PRO A 69 12.00 2.85 -11.03
CA PRO A 69 11.98 2.81 -12.49
C PRO A 69 10.94 3.77 -13.06
N LYS A 70 11.20 4.31 -14.25
CA LYS A 70 10.18 5.05 -15.00
C LYS A 70 8.99 4.13 -15.30
N ASP A 71 7.80 4.71 -15.36
CA ASP A 71 6.54 4.03 -15.63
C ASP A 71 6.14 3.00 -14.56
N SER A 72 6.76 3.07 -13.38
CA SER A 72 6.34 2.26 -12.22
C SER A 72 4.89 2.56 -11.86
N VAL A 73 4.13 1.50 -11.63
CA VAL A 73 2.73 1.49 -11.24
C VAL A 73 2.64 1.55 -9.72
N VAL A 74 1.92 2.55 -9.23
CA VAL A 74 1.72 2.80 -7.81
C VAL A 74 0.25 2.69 -7.50
N PHE A 75 -0.11 1.82 -6.56
CA PHE A 75 -1.46 1.74 -6.02
C PHE A 75 -1.47 2.33 -4.61
N SER A 76 -2.21 3.42 -4.44
CA SER A 76 -2.39 4.12 -3.16
C SER A 76 -3.83 3.92 -2.69
N LEU A 77 -4.01 3.08 -1.68
CA LEU A 77 -5.32 2.65 -1.19
C LEU A 77 -5.65 3.36 0.12
N GLY A 78 -6.80 4.03 0.17
CA GLY A 78 -7.27 4.78 1.36
C GLY A 78 -6.62 6.16 1.48
N SER A 79 -6.85 7.02 0.49
CA SER A 79 -6.34 8.40 0.49
C SER A 79 -6.99 9.30 1.53
N ASN A 80 -8.27 9.06 1.85
CA ASN A 80 -9.14 9.92 2.63
C ASN A 80 -9.07 11.42 2.23
N GLY A 81 -8.86 11.68 0.93
CA GLY A 81 -8.71 13.03 0.39
C GLY A 81 -7.33 13.68 0.60
N ASP A 82 -6.41 13.05 1.34
CA ASP A 82 -5.01 13.44 1.38
C ASP A 82 -4.26 12.80 0.20
N ILE A 83 -3.62 13.65 -0.60
CA ILE A 83 -2.84 13.27 -1.79
C ILE A 83 -1.36 13.64 -1.65
N SER A 84 -0.92 13.93 -0.42
CA SER A 84 0.44 14.37 -0.13
C SER A 84 1.46 13.31 -0.55
N PHE A 85 1.16 12.03 -0.31
CA PHE A 85 2.01 10.91 -0.73
C PHE A 85 2.20 10.89 -2.25
N GLU A 86 1.10 10.92 -3.00
CA GLU A 86 1.12 10.89 -4.46
C GLU A 86 1.85 12.09 -5.04
N SER A 87 1.59 13.28 -4.50
CA SER A 87 2.25 14.52 -4.89
C SER A 87 3.76 14.43 -4.70
N ASP A 88 4.20 14.02 -3.51
CA ASP A 88 5.64 13.99 -3.21
C ASP A 88 6.36 12.84 -3.91
N LEU A 89 5.67 11.72 -4.15
CA LEU A 89 6.20 10.63 -4.97
C LEU A 89 6.41 11.08 -6.42
N GLN A 90 5.43 11.77 -7.01
CA GLN A 90 5.60 12.31 -8.36
C GLN A 90 6.72 13.35 -8.44
N LYS A 91 6.90 14.19 -7.42
CA LYS A 91 8.06 15.10 -7.36
C LYS A 91 9.38 14.33 -7.32
N ALA A 92 9.46 13.26 -6.51
CA ALA A 92 10.67 12.46 -6.38
C ALA A 92 11.02 11.70 -7.67
N THR A 93 10.01 11.29 -8.45
CA THR A 93 10.18 10.48 -9.67
C THR A 93 10.21 11.33 -10.94
N GLY A 94 10.00 12.65 -10.82
CA GLY A 94 9.92 13.55 -11.97
C GLY A 94 8.67 13.34 -12.82
N ASN A 95 7.52 13.05 -12.18
CA ASN A 95 6.24 12.73 -12.79
C ASN A 95 6.25 11.45 -13.66
N ALA A 96 7.18 10.53 -13.40
CA ALA A 96 7.35 9.33 -14.20
C ALA A 96 6.53 8.12 -13.68
N ALA A 97 5.84 8.25 -12.54
CA ALA A 97 5.06 7.17 -11.97
C ALA A 97 3.62 7.17 -12.50
N SER A 98 3.06 5.98 -12.75
CA SER A 98 1.64 5.80 -13.03
C SER A 98 0.91 5.52 -11.72
N ILE A 99 0.32 6.56 -11.12
CA ILE A 99 -0.33 6.46 -9.81
C ILE A 99 -1.85 6.26 -9.95
N VAL A 100 -2.35 5.26 -9.24
CA VAL A 100 -3.76 4.97 -9.04
C VAL A 100 -4.09 5.14 -7.56
N THR A 101 -4.86 6.18 -7.25
CA THR A 101 -5.41 6.45 -5.93
C THR A 101 -6.81 5.87 -5.83
N VAL A 102 -7.06 5.03 -4.83
CA VAL A 102 -8.32 4.31 -4.65
C VAL A 102 -8.90 4.64 -3.29
N ASP A 103 -10.18 5.01 -3.26
CA ASP A 103 -10.89 5.27 -2.02
C ASP A 103 -12.36 4.87 -2.11
N MET A 104 -12.93 4.45 -0.98
CA MET A 104 -14.35 4.13 -0.87
C MET A 104 -15.21 5.39 -0.70
N THR A 105 -14.59 6.47 -0.22
CA THR A 105 -15.20 7.79 -0.13
C THR A 105 -14.99 8.53 -1.45
N PRO A 106 -16.01 9.16 -2.04
CA PRO A 106 -15.82 10.01 -3.21
C PRO A 106 -14.79 11.12 -2.95
N ALA A 107 -13.87 11.34 -3.88
CA ALA A 107 -12.93 12.45 -3.80
C ALA A 107 -13.64 13.80 -3.98
N SER A 108 -13.16 14.81 -3.26
CA SER A 108 -13.58 16.20 -3.47
C SER A 108 -13.04 16.76 -4.80
N ASP A 109 -13.67 17.82 -5.34
CA ASP A 109 -13.14 18.54 -6.51
C ASP A 109 -11.70 19.02 -6.33
N ARG A 110 -11.34 19.41 -5.11
CA ARG A 110 -9.97 19.83 -4.77
C ARG A 110 -9.00 18.66 -4.91
N THR A 111 -9.38 17.49 -4.40
CA THR A 111 -8.60 16.26 -4.47
C THR A 111 -8.42 15.82 -5.93
N LEU A 112 -9.51 15.76 -6.70
CA LEU A 112 -9.47 15.40 -8.13
C LEU A 112 -8.56 16.33 -8.92
N LYS A 113 -8.73 17.66 -8.78
CA LYS A 113 -7.83 18.65 -9.42
C LYS A 113 -6.38 18.51 -8.99
N GLY A 114 -6.14 18.08 -7.75
CA GLY A 114 -4.79 17.85 -7.24
C GLY A 114 -4.14 16.63 -7.89
N LEU A 115 -4.87 15.53 -8.01
CA LEU A 115 -4.43 14.30 -8.68
C LEU A 115 -4.19 14.53 -10.17
N ASP A 116 -5.11 15.23 -10.86
CA ASP A 116 -4.97 15.57 -12.28
C ASP A 116 -3.68 16.35 -12.57
N LYS A 117 -3.33 17.31 -11.69
CA LYS A 117 -2.10 18.11 -11.83
C LYS A 117 -0.81 17.30 -11.78
N ILE A 118 -0.83 16.14 -11.11
CA ILE A 118 0.31 15.24 -10.98
C ILE A 118 0.16 13.99 -11.85
N GLY A 119 -0.83 13.96 -12.75
CA GLY A 119 -1.09 12.83 -13.63
C GLY A 119 -1.55 11.54 -12.92
N ALA A 120 -2.04 11.65 -11.68
CA ALA A 120 -2.56 10.52 -10.91
C ALA A 120 -4.06 10.31 -11.20
N LYS A 121 -4.51 9.06 -11.17
CA LYS A 121 -5.92 8.70 -11.41
C LYS A 121 -6.62 8.41 -10.09
N PHE A 122 -7.85 8.87 -9.96
CA PHE A 122 -8.72 8.49 -8.84
C PHE A 122 -9.71 7.40 -9.25
N VAL A 123 -9.89 6.41 -8.37
CA VAL A 123 -10.90 5.36 -8.52
C VAL A 123 -11.77 5.33 -7.27
N HIS A 124 -13.07 5.58 -7.44
CA HIS A 124 -14.06 5.42 -6.37
C HIS A 124 -14.45 3.94 -6.25
N ALA A 125 -13.78 3.23 -5.34
CA ALA A 125 -13.93 1.79 -5.15
C ALA A 125 -13.55 1.36 -3.73
N MET A 126 -14.12 0.25 -3.29
CA MET A 126 -13.70 -0.42 -2.06
C MET A 126 -12.78 -1.61 -2.39
N ILE A 127 -11.66 -1.72 -1.69
CA ILE A 127 -10.82 -2.93 -1.76
C ILE A 127 -11.39 -4.01 -0.84
N ALA A 128 -11.58 -5.21 -1.37
CA ALA A 128 -12.24 -6.32 -0.69
C ALA A 128 -11.65 -7.68 -1.11
N PRO A 129 -11.90 -8.76 -0.35
CA PRO A 129 -11.47 -10.13 -0.69
C PRO A 129 -12.00 -10.67 -2.02
N GLN A 130 -13.13 -10.13 -2.49
CA GLN A 130 -13.79 -10.56 -3.72
C GLN A 130 -14.36 -9.36 -4.45
N THR A 131 -14.26 -9.39 -5.78
CA THR A 131 -14.84 -8.36 -6.64
C THR A 131 -16.36 -8.49 -6.67
N ASN A 132 -17.05 -7.40 -6.34
CA ASN A 132 -18.50 -7.28 -6.45
C ASN A 132 -18.84 -5.94 -7.10
N LEU A 133 -19.13 -6.00 -8.40
CA LEU A 133 -19.46 -4.84 -9.22
C LEU A 133 -20.90 -4.33 -9.00
N THR A 134 -21.71 -5.06 -8.24
CA THR A 134 -23.09 -4.64 -7.91
C THR A 134 -23.14 -3.76 -6.65
N SER A 135 -22.07 -3.76 -5.84
CA SER A 135 -21.92 -2.87 -4.69
C SER A 135 -21.80 -1.40 -5.10
N LYS A 136 -22.10 -0.49 -4.17
CA LYS A 136 -21.90 0.95 -4.34
C LYS A 136 -21.10 1.53 -3.16
N PRO A 137 -19.84 1.97 -3.36
CA PRO A 137 -19.04 1.85 -4.59
C PRO A 137 -18.74 0.38 -4.94
N SER A 138 -18.31 0.11 -6.16
CA SER A 138 -17.89 -1.24 -6.58
C SER A 138 -16.79 -1.78 -5.67
N HIS A 139 -16.90 -3.06 -5.31
CA HIS A 139 -15.84 -3.74 -4.56
C HIS A 139 -14.90 -4.42 -5.55
N TYR A 140 -13.59 -4.32 -5.31
CA TYR A 140 -12.57 -4.97 -6.11
C TYR A 140 -11.55 -5.70 -5.25
N THR A 141 -11.05 -6.82 -5.73
CA THR A 141 -9.72 -7.27 -5.31
C THR A 141 -8.66 -6.35 -5.91
N VAL A 142 -7.51 -6.19 -5.24
CA VAL A 142 -6.38 -5.40 -5.78
C VAL A 142 -5.98 -5.92 -7.18
N ALA A 143 -5.94 -7.25 -7.34
CA ALA A 143 -5.57 -7.89 -8.59
C ALA A 143 -6.58 -7.65 -9.72
N ASP A 144 -7.89 -7.67 -9.45
CA ASP A 144 -8.91 -7.38 -10.46
C ASP A 144 -8.92 -5.91 -10.85
N LEU A 145 -8.73 -5.00 -9.88
CA LEU A 145 -8.63 -3.57 -10.17
C LEU A 145 -7.40 -3.28 -11.04
N MET A 146 -6.24 -3.80 -10.66
CA MET A 146 -5.00 -3.70 -11.44
C MET A 146 -5.20 -4.18 -12.89
N ARG A 147 -5.78 -5.37 -13.08
CA ARG A 147 -6.07 -5.93 -14.40
C ARG A 147 -7.07 -5.10 -15.19
N SER A 148 -8.11 -4.57 -14.55
CA SER A 148 -9.09 -3.71 -15.21
C SER A 148 -8.51 -2.37 -15.69
N MET A 149 -7.41 -1.94 -15.08
CA MET A 149 -6.65 -0.74 -15.49
C MET A 149 -5.51 -1.05 -16.48
N GLY A 150 -5.37 -2.31 -16.91
CA GLY A 150 -4.36 -2.72 -17.89
C GLY A 150 -2.94 -2.88 -17.32
N HIS A 151 -2.81 -2.96 -15.98
CA HIS A 151 -1.53 -3.20 -15.32
C HIS A 151 -1.35 -4.69 -15.02
N ASN A 152 -0.12 -5.19 -15.19
CA ASN A 152 0.25 -6.59 -14.92
C ASN A 152 1.14 -6.76 -13.68
N GLN A 153 1.66 -5.65 -13.16
CA GLN A 153 2.50 -5.58 -11.97
C GLN A 153 2.25 -4.26 -11.25
N ILE A 154 2.54 -4.24 -9.96
CA ILE A 154 2.53 -3.05 -9.10
C ILE A 154 3.91 -2.97 -8.48
N GLU A 155 4.62 -1.87 -8.67
CA GLU A 155 5.93 -1.68 -8.04
C GLU A 155 5.76 -1.24 -6.59
N ILE A 156 4.79 -0.35 -6.32
CA ILE A 156 4.52 0.21 -4.99
C ILE A 156 3.04 0.03 -4.63
N LEU A 157 2.79 -0.69 -3.54
CA LEU A 157 1.48 -0.81 -2.93
C LEU A 157 1.47 -0.10 -1.58
N LYS A 158 0.81 1.07 -1.51
CA LYS A 158 0.48 1.75 -0.26
C LYS A 158 -0.92 1.32 0.18
N MET A 159 -1.02 0.72 1.35
CA MET A 159 -2.26 0.36 2.01
C MET A 159 -2.41 1.17 3.29
N ASP A 160 -3.40 2.05 3.30
CA ASP A 160 -3.74 2.94 4.42
C ASP A 160 -5.25 2.87 4.65
N ILE A 161 -5.72 1.69 5.05
CA ILE A 161 -7.15 1.36 5.10
C ILE A 161 -7.62 1.20 6.54
N GLU A 162 -8.72 1.89 6.86
CA GLU A 162 -9.31 1.97 8.18
C GLU A 162 -10.41 0.91 8.38
N GLY A 163 -10.41 0.21 9.53
CA GLY A 163 -11.55 -0.59 10.04
C GLY A 163 -11.45 -2.12 9.94
N GLU A 164 -12.36 -2.83 10.64
CA GLU A 164 -12.50 -4.31 10.77
C GLU A 164 -12.53 -5.10 9.44
N ARG A 165 -12.59 -4.41 8.30
CA ARG A 165 -12.78 -4.99 6.96
C ARG A 165 -11.56 -4.83 6.06
N ALA A 166 -10.45 -4.35 6.59
CA ALA A 166 -9.13 -4.43 5.98
C ALA A 166 -8.67 -5.90 5.93
N THR A 167 -9.34 -6.71 5.11
CA THR A 167 -8.84 -8.05 4.82
C THR A 167 -7.68 -7.89 3.85
N ILE A 168 -6.49 -7.63 4.40
CA ILE A 168 -5.24 -7.85 3.70
C ILE A 168 -5.18 -9.36 3.47
N THR A 169 -5.75 -9.82 2.37
CA THR A 169 -5.69 -11.23 1.99
C THR A 169 -4.31 -11.53 1.41
N SER A 170 -3.84 -12.77 1.54
CA SER A 170 -2.63 -13.24 0.85
C SER A 170 -2.66 -13.00 -0.67
N GLN A 171 -3.86 -12.84 -1.24
CA GLN A 171 -4.07 -12.48 -2.65
C GLN A 171 -3.58 -11.07 -2.98
N SER A 172 -3.68 -10.13 -2.05
CA SER A 172 -3.17 -8.76 -2.21
C SER A 172 -1.65 -8.67 -2.14
N ILE A 173 -0.97 -9.73 -1.70
CA ILE A 173 0.50 -9.82 -1.50
C ILE A 173 1.12 -10.87 -2.43
N SER A 174 0.30 -11.53 -3.26
CA SER A 174 0.77 -12.46 -4.30
C SER A 174 1.02 -11.78 -5.65
N ILE A 175 0.99 -10.45 -5.67
CA ILE A 175 1.44 -9.64 -6.79
C ILE A 175 2.98 -9.57 -6.75
N ASN A 176 3.61 -9.19 -7.87
CA ASN A 176 5.07 -9.05 -7.92
C ASN A 176 5.43 -7.62 -7.50
N GLU A 177 5.33 -7.28 -6.21
CA GLU A 177 5.69 -5.95 -5.74
C GLU A 177 7.15 -5.80 -5.33
N LEU A 178 7.70 -4.61 -5.61
CA LEU A 178 9.03 -4.22 -5.16
C LEU A 178 8.99 -3.71 -3.71
N GLN A 179 7.94 -2.96 -3.35
CA GLN A 179 7.75 -2.47 -1.98
C GLN A 179 6.28 -2.41 -1.61
N ILE A 180 5.94 -2.97 -0.45
CA ILE A 180 4.61 -2.91 0.17
C ILE A 180 4.72 -2.05 1.42
N MET A 181 3.85 -1.04 1.53
CA MET A 181 3.74 -0.15 2.69
C MET A 181 2.37 -0.36 3.31
N VAL A 182 2.34 -0.95 4.50
CA VAL A 182 1.09 -1.23 5.21
C VAL A 182 1.02 -0.37 6.46
N GLU A 183 -0.04 0.41 6.58
CA GLU A 183 -0.45 1.00 7.84
C GLU A 183 -1.72 0.30 8.33
N ILE A 184 -1.69 -0.15 9.59
CA ILE A 184 -2.81 -0.80 10.26
C ILE A 184 -3.24 0.11 11.39
N HIS A 185 -4.42 0.71 11.25
CA HIS A 185 -5.01 1.51 12.32
C HIS A 185 -5.72 0.59 13.31
N ALA A 186 -5.43 0.77 14.61
CA ALA A 186 -6.12 0.05 15.66
C ALA A 186 -7.55 0.57 15.81
N ILE A 187 -8.52 -0.35 15.86
CA ILE A 187 -9.92 -0.02 16.13
C ILE A 187 -10.00 0.70 17.47
N LYS A 188 -10.47 1.95 17.49
CA LYS A 188 -10.98 2.56 18.72
C LYS A 188 -12.25 1.81 19.10
N GLY A 189 -12.11 0.79 19.94
CA GLY A 189 -13.26 0.21 20.62
C GLY A 189 -14.04 1.33 21.28
N THR A 190 -15.36 1.33 21.10
CA THR A 190 -16.29 2.17 21.85
C THR A 190 -15.94 2.09 23.33
N GLN A 191 -15.26 3.11 23.86
CA GLN A 191 -15.34 3.39 25.28
C GLN A 191 -16.77 3.87 25.51
N SER A 192 -17.61 2.98 26.04
CA SER A 192 -18.79 3.42 26.77
C SER A 192 -18.29 4.30 27.93
N CYS A 193 -18.57 5.60 27.87
CA CYS A 193 -18.73 6.39 29.09
C CYS A 193 -20.00 5.95 29.82
#